data_AF-A0A522JAT9-F1
#
_entry.id   AF-A0A522JAT9-F1
#
_cell.length_a   1.000
_cell.length_b   1.000
_cell.length_c   1.000
_cell.angle_alpha   90.00
_cell.angle_beta   90.00
_cell.angle_gamma   90.00
#
_symmetry.space_group_name_H-M   'P 1'
#
loop_
_entity.id
_entity.type
_entity.pdbx_description
1 polymer ?
#
loop_
_entity_poly.entity_id
_entity_poly.type
_entity_poly.pdbx_seq_one_letter_code
_entity_poly.pdbx_strand_id
1 'polypeptide(L)'
;MWLDDGVIDHGRWLLLASAGMSYTGEGDILPSQQKHWIPLGAVTLGYHLMDRFTLQGQVYAHGAPYRGSVMSPLVHTGVPVTVSAHYRLSAKHVLSFGFQEKLNYGASPDFGIFIGLDLASAPSADRIDGS
;
A
#
# COMPACT_ATOMS: atom_id res chain seq x y z
N MET A 1 -5.11 0.24 -0.96
CA MET A 1 -5.59 -1.15 -0.90
C MET A 1 -4.97 -1.75 0.35
N TRP A 2 -5.77 -1.89 1.40
CA TRP A 2 -5.38 -2.52 2.65
C TRP A 2 -5.92 -3.93 2.55
N LEU A 3 -5.04 -4.88 2.25
CA LEU A 3 -5.36 -6.31 2.19
C LEU A 3 -4.44 -6.99 3.19
N ASP A 4 -5.04 -7.63 4.18
CA ASP A 4 -4.39 -8.29 5.32
C ASP A 4 -3.97 -9.74 5.00
N ASP A 5 -3.76 -10.07 3.72
CA ASP A 5 -3.32 -11.41 3.34
C ASP A 5 -1.80 -11.49 3.43
N GLY A 6 -1.27 -12.41 4.25
CA GLY A 6 0.17 -12.69 4.36
C GLY A 6 0.92 -11.93 5.46
N VAL A 7 0.29 -11.74 6.63
CA VAL A 7 0.94 -11.16 7.80
C VAL A 7 1.92 -12.15 8.43
N ILE A 8 3.21 -11.81 8.45
CA ILE A 8 4.20 -12.42 9.34
C ILE A 8 4.51 -11.39 10.43
N ASP A 9 4.05 -11.66 11.65
CA ASP A 9 4.41 -10.87 12.83
C ASP A 9 5.40 -11.69 13.67
N HIS A 10 6.62 -11.17 13.84
CA HIS A 10 7.65 -11.83 14.64
C HIS A 10 8.35 -10.81 15.56
N GLY A 11 8.02 -10.89 16.85
CA GLY A 11 8.55 -10.01 17.89
C GLY A 11 8.14 -8.55 17.69
N ARG A 12 9.02 -7.77 17.06
CA ARG A 12 8.78 -6.33 16.78
C ARG A 12 8.60 -6.04 15.30
N TRP A 13 8.73 -7.04 14.43
CA TRP A 13 8.69 -6.87 12.98
C TRP A 13 7.40 -7.42 12.41
N LEU A 14 6.88 -6.71 11.42
CA LEU A 14 5.67 -7.04 10.69
C LEU A 14 5.99 -7.06 9.20
N LEU A 15 5.63 -8.11 8.49
CA LEU A 15 5.74 -8.18 7.03
C LEU A 15 4.37 -8.50 6.45
N LEU A 16 3.96 -7.74 5.43
CA LEU A 16 2.78 -8.05 4.61
C LEU A 16 3.17 -8.01 3.14
N ALA A 17 2.60 -8.92 2.35
CA ALA A 17 2.78 -8.91 0.91
C ALA A 17 1.48 -9.30 0.22
N SER A 18 1.09 -8.54 -0.81
CA SER A 18 -0.09 -8.83 -1.62
C SER A 18 0.23 -8.74 -3.10
N ALA A 19 -0.49 -9.52 -3.90
CA ALA A 19 -0.42 -9.50 -5.35
C ALA A 19 -1.83 -9.72 -5.91
N GLY A 20 -2.10 -9.16 -7.08
CA GLY A 20 -3.40 -9.27 -7.72
C GLY A 20 -3.42 -8.75 -9.15
N MET A 21 -4.62 -8.74 -9.71
CA MET A 21 -4.90 -8.20 -11.03
C MET A 21 -6.16 -7.35 -10.97
N SER A 22 -6.15 -6.22 -11.66
CA SER A 22 -7.34 -5.41 -11.93
C SER A 22 -7.83 -5.67 -13.34
N TYR A 23 -9.15 -5.83 -13.50
CA TYR A 23 -9.81 -5.85 -14.79
C TYR A 23 -10.49 -4.51 -15.05
N THR A 24 -10.28 -3.94 -16.23
CA THR A 24 -11.01 -2.75 -16.68
C THR A 24 -11.85 -3.12 -17.90
N GLY A 25 -13.13 -2.80 -17.87
CA GLY A 25 -14.03 -2.97 -19.01
C GLY A 25 -13.71 -2.01 -20.15
N GLU A 26 -14.48 -2.11 -21.22
CA GLU A 26 -14.34 -1.22 -22.38
C GLU A 26 -14.61 0.24 -21.97
N GLY A 27 -13.70 1.14 -22.35
CA GLY A 27 -13.83 2.57 -22.12
C GLY A 27 -13.87 3.34 -23.43
N ASP A 28 -14.58 4.46 -23.44
CA ASP A 28 -14.66 5.35 -24.61
C ASP A 28 -13.37 6.16 -24.85
N ILE A 29 -12.49 6.22 -23.84
CA ILE A 29 -11.26 7.00 -23.87
C ILE A 29 -10.08 6.09 -24.27
N LEU A 30 -9.55 6.32 -25.49
CA LEU A 30 -8.42 5.58 -26.07
C LEU A 30 -8.64 4.04 -26.05
N PRO A 31 -9.77 3.53 -26.57
CA PRO A 31 -10.15 2.11 -26.47
C PRO A 31 -9.11 1.16 -27.06
N SER A 32 -8.42 1.57 -28.12
CA SER A 32 -7.37 0.75 -28.76
C SER A 32 -6.05 0.69 -27.98
N GLN A 33 -5.86 1.60 -27.02
CA GLN A 33 -4.65 1.69 -26.21
C GLN A 33 -4.84 1.11 -24.80
N GLN A 34 -6.08 0.91 -24.37
CA GLN A 34 -6.41 0.47 -23.02
C GLN A 34 -6.02 -0.99 -22.78
N LYS A 35 -5.38 -1.26 -21.63
CA LYS A 35 -5.18 -2.63 -21.15
C LYS A 35 -6.36 -3.04 -20.28
N HIS A 36 -6.92 -4.20 -20.58
CA HIS A 36 -8.01 -4.78 -19.81
C HIS A 36 -7.54 -5.45 -18.53
N TRP A 37 -6.30 -5.90 -18.47
CA TRP A 37 -5.71 -6.55 -17.30
C TRP A 37 -4.47 -5.80 -16.85
N ILE A 38 -4.46 -5.39 -15.58
CA ILE A 38 -3.37 -4.65 -14.97
C ILE A 38 -2.90 -5.43 -13.73
N PRO A 39 -1.71 -6.05 -13.76
CA PRO A 39 -1.16 -6.67 -12.56
C PRO A 39 -0.77 -5.60 -11.55
N LEU A 40 -0.90 -5.93 -10.26
CA LEU A 40 -0.56 -5.06 -9.14
C LEU A 40 -0.08 -5.87 -7.94
N GLY A 41 0.64 -5.22 -7.03
CA GLY A 41 1.06 -5.83 -5.79
C GLY A 41 1.69 -4.83 -4.83
N ALA A 42 1.82 -5.23 -3.57
CA ALA A 42 2.45 -4.44 -2.53
C ALA A 42 3.30 -5.31 -1.61
N VAL A 43 4.36 -4.72 -1.07
CA VAL A 43 5.11 -5.27 0.07
C VAL A 43 5.21 -4.20 1.13
N THR A 44 4.91 -4.57 2.38
CA THR A 44 4.93 -3.69 3.55
C THR A 44 5.83 -4.29 4.62
N LEU A 45 6.79 -3.51 5.11
CA LEU A 45 7.59 -3.84 6.28
C LEU A 45 7.23 -2.86 7.41
N GLY A 46 6.88 -3.40 8.56
CA GLY A 46 6.55 -2.68 9.77
C GLY A 46 7.48 -3.00 10.93
N TYR A 47 7.62 -2.04 11.83
CA TYR A 47 8.37 -2.17 13.06
C TYR A 47 7.61 -1.55 14.24
N HIS A 48 7.40 -2.32 15.30
CA HIS A 48 6.83 -1.88 16.56
C HIS A 48 7.92 -1.19 17.40
N LEU A 49 7.97 0.15 17.37
CA LEU A 49 8.93 0.90 18.19
C LEU A 49 8.54 0.82 19.67
N MET A 50 7.24 0.79 19.94
CA MET A 50 6.64 0.66 21.27
C MET A 50 5.34 -0.14 21.14
N ASP A 51 4.78 -0.62 22.26
CA ASP A 51 3.51 -1.38 22.24
C ASP A 51 2.36 -0.65 21.54
N ARG A 52 2.40 0.69 21.54
CA ARG A 52 1.37 1.54 20.94
C ARG A 52 1.79 2.21 19.65
N PHE A 53 3.03 2.06 19.20
CA PHE A 53 3.55 2.81 18.06
C PHE A 53 4.28 1.92 17.06
N THR A 54 3.80 1.93 15.82
CA THR A 54 4.34 1.15 14.71
C THR A 54 4.72 2.09 13.58
N LEU A 55 5.93 1.95 13.03
CA LEU A 55 6.30 2.55 11.75
C LEU A 55 6.18 1.50 10.66
N GLN A 56 5.75 1.90 9.48
CA GLN A 56 5.67 1.03 8.31
C GLN A 56 6.24 1.74 7.07
N GLY A 57 6.88 0.95 6.21
CA GLY A 57 7.24 1.31 4.86
C GLY A 57 6.56 0.34 3.89
N GLN A 58 5.95 0.87 2.84
CA GLN A 58 5.28 0.09 1.81
C GLN A 58 5.77 0.49 0.43
N VAL A 59 6.02 -0.50 -0.42
CA VAL A 59 6.19 -0.32 -1.86
C VAL A 59 4.98 -0.94 -2.54
N TYR A 60 4.25 -0.15 -3.32
CA TYR A 60 3.18 -0.62 -4.18
C TYR A 60 3.63 -0.49 -5.63
N ALA A 61 3.26 -1.46 -6.46
CA ALA A 61 3.52 -1.43 -7.89
C ALA A 61 2.28 -1.85 -8.67
N HIS A 62 2.03 -1.18 -9.79
CA HIS A 62 1.01 -1.60 -10.75
C HIS A 62 1.47 -1.39 -12.20
N GLY A 63 0.99 -2.25 -13.09
CA GLY A 63 1.25 -2.12 -14.52
C GLY A 63 0.66 -0.85 -15.13
N ALA A 64 1.22 -0.41 -16.26
CA ALA A 64 0.68 0.73 -16.99
C ALA A 64 -0.74 0.45 -17.53
N PRO A 65 -1.71 1.36 -17.35
CA PRO A 65 -3.08 1.16 -17.81
C PRO A 65 -3.27 1.26 -19.32
N TYR A 66 -2.37 1.95 -20.04
CA TYR A 66 -2.44 2.11 -21.50
C TYR A 66 -1.14 1.65 -22.20
N ARG A 67 -1.20 1.49 -23.52
CA ARG A 67 -0.07 1.17 -24.42
C ARG A 67 0.03 2.22 -25.52
N GLY A 68 1.24 2.70 -25.82
CA GLY A 68 1.47 3.58 -26.97
C GLY A 68 0.80 4.95 -26.89
N SER A 69 0.44 5.42 -25.69
CA SER A 69 -0.04 6.79 -25.50
C SER A 69 1.13 7.77 -25.56
N VAL A 70 0.88 8.94 -26.16
CA VAL A 70 1.80 10.09 -26.16
C VAL A 70 1.94 10.67 -24.74
N MET A 71 0.99 10.38 -23.84
CA MET A 71 1.02 10.78 -22.44
C MET A 71 1.86 9.79 -21.63
N SER A 72 3.12 10.15 -21.39
CA SER A 72 4.09 9.39 -20.58
C SER A 72 3.52 8.79 -19.27
N PRO A 73 2.68 9.49 -18.47
CA PRO A 73 2.12 8.93 -17.25
C PRO A 73 1.19 7.71 -17.45
N LEU A 74 0.59 7.55 -18.63
CA LEU A 74 -0.40 6.49 -18.91
C LEU A 74 0.24 5.17 -19.38
N VAL A 75 1.51 5.22 -19.80
CA VAL A 75 2.23 4.09 -20.39
C VAL A 75 3.29 3.50 -19.47
N HIS A 76 3.50 4.09 -18.29
CA HIS A 76 4.51 3.66 -17.33
C HIS A 76 3.92 2.88 -16.15
N THR A 77 4.72 1.94 -15.64
CA THR A 77 4.48 1.27 -14.36
C THR A 77 4.51 2.31 -13.24
N GLY A 78 3.49 2.30 -12.38
CA GLY A 78 3.46 3.14 -11.19
C GLY A 78 4.11 2.41 -10.04
N VAL A 79 5.07 3.06 -9.37
CA VAL A 79 5.74 2.53 -8.18
C VAL A 79 5.76 3.57 -7.05
N PRO A 80 4.63 3.82 -6.38
CA PRO A 80 4.63 4.65 -5.19
C PRO A 80 5.23 3.94 -3.98
N VAL A 81 5.88 4.74 -3.14
CA VAL A 81 6.39 4.33 -1.84
C VAL A 81 5.69 5.13 -0.77
N THR A 82 5.23 4.45 0.26
CA THR A 82 4.54 5.04 1.41
C THR A 82 5.34 4.77 2.67
N VAL A 83 5.48 5.79 3.51
CA VAL A 83 5.92 5.65 4.89
C VAL A 83 4.78 6.08 5.81
N SER A 84 4.45 5.26 6.80
CA SER A 84 3.36 5.56 7.73
C SER A 84 3.74 5.29 9.19
N ALA A 85 3.04 6.00 10.07
CA ALA A 85 3.10 5.84 11.50
C ALA A 85 1.69 5.53 12.02
N HIS A 86 1.60 4.51 12.88
CA HIS A 86 0.35 4.07 13.48
C HIS A 86 0.46 4.15 14.99
N TYR A 87 -0.46 4.87 15.61
CA TYR A 87 -0.54 5.03 17.05
C TYR A 87 -1.84 4.45 17.61
N ARG A 88 -1.73 3.49 18.51
CA ARG A 88 -2.87 2.87 19.18
C ARG A 88 -3.38 3.81 20.29
N LEU A 89 -4.47 4.53 20.00
CA LEU A 89 -5.15 5.41 20.94
C LEU A 89 -5.80 4.62 22.09
N SER A 90 -6.38 3.47 21.79
CA SER A 90 -7.01 2.57 22.75
C SER A 90 -6.98 1.13 22.24
N ALA A 91 -7.46 0.16 23.04
CA ALA A 91 -7.58 -1.23 22.60
C ALA A 91 -8.42 -1.42 21.32
N LYS A 92 -9.23 -0.43 20.93
CA LYS A 92 -10.15 -0.51 19.77
C LYS A 92 -9.84 0.49 18.66
N HIS A 93 -8.90 1.42 18.85
CA HIS A 93 -8.72 2.55 17.92
C HIS A 93 -7.25 2.78 17.61
N VAL A 94 -6.95 2.97 16.32
CA VAL A 94 -5.61 3.29 15.81
C VAL A 94 -5.69 4.56 14.97
N LEU A 95 -4.83 5.52 15.27
CA LEU A 95 -4.62 6.72 14.47
C LEU A 95 -3.44 6.49 13.53
N SER A 96 -3.64 6.75 12.25
CA SER A 96 -2.67 6.48 11.19
C SER A 96 -2.28 7.79 10.49
N PHE A 97 -0.99 8.01 10.29
CA PHE A 97 -0.46 9.10 9.46
C PHE A 97 0.45 8.51 8.39
N GLY A 98 0.30 8.93 7.14
CA GLY A 98 1.08 8.41 6.02
C GLY A 98 1.55 9.51 5.08
N PHE A 99 2.72 9.29 4.49
CA PHE A 99 3.26 10.07 3.39
C PHE A 99 3.59 9.13 2.25
N GLN A 100 3.14 9.46 1.03
CA GLN A 100 3.43 8.67 -0.17
C GLN A 100 4.04 9.54 -1.24
N GLU A 101 5.05 9.02 -1.92
CA GLU A 101 5.67 9.64 -3.08
C GLU A 101 5.80 8.62 -4.22
N LYS A 102 5.79 9.09 -5.47
CA LYS A 102 6.07 8.26 -6.65
C LYS A 102 7.57 8.29 -6.96
N LEU A 103 8.20 7.12 -7.11
CA LEU A 103 9.63 7.04 -7.44
C LEU A 103 9.96 7.35 -8.91
N ASN A 104 8.97 7.68 -9.75
CA ASN A 104 9.19 7.90 -11.19
C ASN A 104 9.77 9.29 -11.45
N TYR A 105 11.01 9.33 -11.97
CA TYR A 105 11.72 10.55 -12.35
C TYR A 105 11.01 11.31 -13.50
N GLY A 106 10.76 12.61 -13.32
CA GLY A 106 10.43 13.55 -14.41
C GLY A 106 9.00 14.08 -14.49
N ALA A 107 8.10 13.66 -13.60
CA ALA A 107 6.81 14.32 -13.40
C ALA A 107 6.88 15.22 -12.14
N SER A 108 5.98 16.20 -12.01
CA SER A 108 5.88 17.08 -10.84
C SER A 108 6.00 16.33 -9.50
N PRO A 109 6.40 17.00 -8.40
CA PRO A 109 6.32 16.42 -7.05
C PRO A 109 4.87 16.06 -6.73
N ASP A 110 4.51 14.81 -7.00
CA ASP A 110 3.21 14.24 -6.69
C ASP A 110 3.37 13.45 -5.38
N PHE A 111 3.07 14.08 -4.26
CA PHE A 111 3.00 13.40 -2.97
C PHE A 111 1.58 13.39 -2.40
N GLY A 112 1.30 12.40 -1.56
CA GLY A 112 0.06 12.27 -0.82
C GLY A 112 0.33 12.27 0.68
N ILE A 113 -0.56 12.90 1.44
CA ILE A 113 -0.60 12.79 2.90
C ILE A 113 -1.92 12.10 3.27
N PHE A 114 -1.83 11.11 4.15
CA PHE A 114 -2.96 10.32 4.61
C PHE A 114 -3.09 10.48 6.12
N ILE A 115 -4.32 10.67 6.57
CA ILE A 115 -4.69 10.64 7.99
C ILE A 115 -5.88 9.71 8.10
N GLY A 116 -5.80 8.72 8.98
CA GLY A 116 -6.82 7.68 9.13
C GLY A 116 -7.11 7.39 10.59
N LEU A 117 -8.34 6.98 10.86
CA LEU A 117 -8.76 6.43 12.15
C LEU A 117 -9.39 5.08 11.89
N ASP A 118 -8.74 4.03 12.37
CA ASP A 118 -9.11 2.64 12.11
C ASP A 118 -9.56 1.96 13.41
N LEU A 119 -10.44 0.96 13.28
CA LEU A 119 -10.69 0.02 14.36
C LEU A 119 -9.48 -0.91 14.49
N ALA A 120 -9.01 -1.10 15.71
CA ALA A 120 -7.94 -2.05 15.96
C ALA A 120 -8.44 -3.47 15.65
N SER A 121 -7.75 -4.17 14.76
CA SER A 121 -7.97 -5.60 14.52
C SER A 121 -7.78 -6.37 15.83
N ALA A 122 -8.59 -7.41 16.06
CA ALA A 122 -8.39 -8.28 17.21
C ALA A 122 -6.96 -8.84 17.19
N PRO A 123 -6.26 -8.94 18.34
CA PRO A 123 -4.95 -9.56 18.37
C PRO A 123 -5.03 -10.97 17.78
N SER A 124 -4.11 -11.32 16.88
CA SER A 124 -3.96 -12.69 16.41
C SER A 124 -3.69 -13.60 17.62
N ALA A 125 -4.26 -14.81 17.60
CA ALA A 125 -4.19 -15.76 18.70
C ALA A 125 -2.74 -16.17 19.07
N ASP A 126 -1.78 -15.93 18.16
CA ASP A 126 -0.34 -16.23 18.33
C ASP A 126 0.41 -15.28 19.29
N ARG A 127 -0.27 -14.30 19.91
CA ARG A 127 0.36 -13.40 20.90
C ARG A 127 0.32 -13.97 22.33
N ILE A 128 -0.16 -15.19 22.56
CA ILE A 128 -0.38 -15.73 23.92
C ILE A 128 0.79 -16.59 24.47
N ASP A 129 1.82 -16.88 23.69
CA ASP A 129 2.96 -17.71 24.13
C ASP A 129 4.32 -17.07 23.84
N GLY A 130 4.74 -16.16 24.73
CA GLY A 130 6.07 -15.56 24.65
C GLY A 130 6.47 -14.80 25.92
N SER A 131 6.35 -15.45 27.08
CA SER A 131 6.97 -15.01 28.34
C SER A 131 7.67 -16.17 29.02
#